data_AF-A0A847CWY4-F1
#
_entry.id   AF-A0A847CWY4-F1
#
_cell.length_a   1.000
_cell.length_b   1.000
_cell.length_c   1.000
_cell.angle_alpha   90.00
_cell.angle_beta   90.00
_cell.angle_gamma   90.00
#
_symmetry.space_group_name_H-M   'P 1'
#
loop_
_entity.id
_entity.type
_entity.pdbx_description
1 polymer ?
#
loop_
_entity_poly.entity_id
_entity_poly.type
_entity_poly.pdbx_seq_one_letter_code
_entity_poly.pdbx_strand_id
1 'polypeptide(L)' 'MNVQFKKGVLELLVFSLLKDRDHYGYEMVEKISDHIDISEGTIYPLLR' A
#
# COMPACT_ATOMS: atom_id res chain seq x y z
N MET A 1 9.49 -11.65 9.40
CA MET A 1 8.06 -11.64 9.01
C MET A 1 7.93 -12.30 7.65
N ASN A 2 7.01 -13.25 7.48
CA ASN A 2 6.83 -13.98 6.21
C ASN A 2 6.51 -12.98 5.07
N VAL A 3 7.20 -13.11 3.92
CA VAL A 3 7.01 -12.19 2.76
C VAL A 3 5.56 -12.20 2.27
N GLN A 4 4.88 -13.36 2.34
CA GLN A 4 3.47 -13.48 1.97
C GLN A 4 2.56 -12.69 2.92
N PHE A 5 2.91 -12.68 4.21
CA PHE A 5 2.17 -11.90 5.21
C PHE A 5 2.29 -10.40 4.93
N LYS A 6 3.49 -9.92 4.59
CA LYS A 6 3.70 -8.50 4.20
C LYS A 6 2.87 -8.11 2.97
N LYS A 7 2.78 -8.98 1.96
CA LYS A 7 1.95 -8.73 0.77
C LYS A 7 0.46 -8.63 1.11
N GLY A 8 -0.07 -9.59 1.86
CA GLY A 8 -1.48 -9.57 2.26
C GLY A 8 -1.83 -8.36 3.13
N VAL A 9 -0.94 -7.96 4.04
CA VAL A 9 -1.14 -6.73 4.84
C VAL A 9 -1.12 -5.49 3.96
N LEU A 10 -0.23 -5.41 2.97
CA LEU A 10 -0.14 -4.26 2.07
C LEU A 10 -1.41 -4.09 1.22
N GLU A 11 -1.97 -5.17 0.68
CA GLU A 11 -3.26 -5.15 -0.02
C GLU A 11 -4.38 -4.62 0.87
N LEU A 12 -4.46 -5.09 2.12
CA LEU A 12 -5.46 -4.62 3.08
C LEU A 12 -5.29 -3.14 3.43
N LEU A 13 -4.06 -2.64 3.54
CA LEU A 13 -3.80 -1.22 3.77
C LEU A 13 -4.28 -0.36 2.59
N VAL A 14 -4.00 -0.78 1.36
CA VAL A 14 -4.48 -0.10 0.15
C VAL A 14 -6.01 -0.06 0.12
N PHE A 15 -6.69 -1.19 0.37
CA PHE A 15 -8.15 -1.20 0.46
C PHE A 15 -8.70 -0.33 1.59
N SER A 16 -8.02 -0.29 2.74
CA SER A 16 -8.44 0.55 3.86
C SER A 16 -8.34 2.04 3.53
N LEU A 17 -7.32 2.45 2.76
CA LEU A 17 -7.20 3.84 2.31
C LEU A 17 -8.28 4.19 1.29
N LEU A 18 -8.51 3.32 0.30
CA LEU A 18 -9.55 3.50 -0.72
C LEU A 18 -10.97 3.51 -0.15
N LYS A 19 -11.19 2.85 0.99
CA LYS A 19 -12.49 2.84 1.66
C LYS A 19 -12.90 4.22 2.19
N ASP A 20 -11.93 5.05 2.59
CA ASP A 20 -12.20 6.38 3.14
C ASP A 20 -12.47 7.39 2.01
N ARG A 21 -11.61 7.40 1.00
CA ARG A 21 -11.73 8.23 -0.20
C ARG A 21 -10.83 7.72 -1.33
N ASP A 22 -11.05 8.25 -2.52
CA ASP A 22 -10.10 8.10 -3.62
C ASP A 22 -8.77 8.76 -3.26
N HIS A 23 -7.68 8.04 -3.51
CA HIS A 23 -6.32 8.50 -3.27
C HIS A 23 -5.50 8.36 -4.54
N TYR A 24 -4.62 9.31 -4.81
CA TYR A 24 -3.61 9.13 -5.84
C TYR A 24 -2.56 8.11 -5.38
N GLY A 25 -2.00 7.36 -6.32
CA GLY A 25 -1.02 6.30 -5.99
C GLY A 25 0.19 6.83 -5.20
N TYR A 26 0.66 8.04 -5.49
CA TYR A 26 1.77 8.65 -4.74
C TYR A 26 1.38 8.98 -3.29
N GLU A 27 0.14 9.43 -3.02
CA GLU A 27 -0.33 9.70 -1.64
C GLU A 27 -0.40 8.41 -0.82
N MET A 28 -0.78 7.29 -1.45
CA MET A 28 -0.80 5.99 -0.79
C MET A 28 0.61 5.51 -0.46
N VAL A 29 1.55 5.68 -1.40
CA VAL A 29 2.97 5.35 -1.16
C VAL A 29 3.51 6.17 -0.01
N GLU A 30 3.31 7.48 0.00
CA GLU A 30 3.78 8.37 1.07
C GLU A 30 3.24 7.95 2.44
N LYS A 31 1.91 7.79 2.57
CA LYS A 31 1.27 7.38 3.83
C LYS A 31 1.72 6.01 4.34
N ILE A 32 1.91 5.04 3.45
CA ILE A 32 2.31 3.69 3.86
C ILE A 32 3.79 3.66 4.19
N SER A 33 4.63 4.38 3.43
CA SER A 33 6.07 4.52 3.65
C SER A 33 6.41 5.15 5.01
N ASP A 34 5.54 5.99 5.56
CA ASP A 34 5.70 6.53 6.92
C ASP A 34 5.72 5.44 8.01
N HIS A 35 5.09 4.29 7.76
CA HIS A 35 4.90 3.22 8.74
C HIS A 35 5.60 1.91 8.35
N ILE A 36 5.81 1.68 7.06
CA ILE A 36 6.37 0.45 6.51
C ILE A 36 7.31 0.83 5.37
N ASP A 37 8.57 0.40 5.46
CA ASP A 37 9.53 0.58 4.37
C ASP A 37 9.09 -0.20 3.12
N ILE A 38 8.54 0.54 2.15
CA ILE A 38 8.04 0.03 0.87
C ILE A 38 8.51 0.92 -0.29
N SER A 39 8.65 0.31 -1.46
CA SER A 39 8.97 1.04 -2.69
C SER A 39 7.71 1.30 -3.52
N GLU A 40 7.74 2.37 -4.32
CA GLU A 40 6.73 2.65 -5.36
C GLU A 40 6.44 1.44 -6.25
N GLY A 41 7.49 0.70 -6.63
CA GLY A 41 7.40 -0.52 -7.44
C GLY A 41 6.64 -1.67 -6.76
N THR A 42 6.29 -1.54 -5.49
CA THR A 42 5.44 -2.50 -4.75
C THR A 42 3.97 -2.08 -4.78
N ILE A 43 3.67 -0.77 -4.73
CA ILE A 43 2.28 -0.26 -4.74
C ILE A 43 1.70 -0.21 -6.14
N TYR A 44 2.40 0.34 -7.13
CA TYR A 44 1.82 0.52 -8.45
C TYR A 44 1.30 -0.78 -9.11
N PRO A 45 1.96 -1.94 -8.94
CA PRO A 45 1.41 -3.22 -9.41
C PRO A 45 0.11 -3.65 -8.71
N LEU A 46 -0.15 -3.20 -7.48
CA LEU A 46 -1.38 -3.49 -6.73
C LEU A 46 -2.55 -2.60 -7.15
N LEU A 47 -2.27 -1.46 -7.79
CA LEU A 47 -3.27 -0.51 -8.28
C LEU A 47 -3.74 -0.81 -9.72
N ARG A 48 -3.18 -1.83 -10.37
CA ARG A 48 -3.59 -2.29 -11.71
C ARG A 48 -4.75 -3.26 -11.62
#